data_AF-A0AAJ0C346-F1
#
_entry.id   AF-A0AAJ0C346-F1
#
_cell.length_a   1.000
_cell.length_b   1.000
_cell.length_c   1.000
_cell.angle_alpha   90.00
_cell.angle_beta   90.00
_cell.angle_gamma   90.00
#
_symmetry.space_group_name_H-M   'P 1'
#
loop_
_entity.id
_entity.type
_entity.pdbx_description
1 polymer ?
#
loop_
_entity_poly.entity_id
_entity_poly.type
_entity_poly.pdbx_seq_one_letter_code
_entity_poly.pdbx_strand_id
1 'polypeptide(L)'
;NFPPHINQIEELGLPAEEYAIAMADALAFLHWAPKVDANDVEFVITRPHPPNQSRSALDSRPGIGSREFTSAFGLHAMWILDFDCCRELSMDESGIEQAAKSFWRNDPYYPRPGSSSAQDQELWHVFKTRFLHASGLILKEEDEAVRQLPGRLVARIIETRGTWTNGLGP
;
A
#
# COMPACT_ATOMS: atom_id res chain seq x y z
N ASN A 1 -20.41 -2.14 0.89
CA ASN A 1 -19.11 -2.77 1.12
C ASN A 1 -19.20 -3.51 2.44
N PHE A 2 -19.08 -4.85 2.47
CA PHE A 2 -19.07 -5.60 3.74
C PHE A 2 -17.60 -5.64 4.19
N PRO A 3 -17.20 -4.92 5.24
CA PRO A 3 -15.79 -4.76 5.56
C PRO A 3 -15.28 -6.05 6.21
N PRO A 4 -14.33 -6.79 5.61
CA PRO A 4 -13.79 -7.97 6.26
C PRO A 4 -12.89 -7.53 7.41
N HIS A 5 -13.20 -7.93 8.65
CA HIS A 5 -12.29 -7.72 9.77
C HIS A 5 -10.98 -8.48 9.53
N ILE A 6 -9.80 -7.98 9.97
CA ILE A 6 -8.51 -8.67 9.79
C ILE A 6 -8.53 -10.09 10.38
N ASN A 7 -9.25 -10.28 11.49
CA ASN A 7 -9.53 -11.61 12.07
C ASN A 7 -10.20 -12.55 11.06
N GLN A 8 -11.04 -12.03 10.16
CA GLN A 8 -11.66 -12.80 9.09
C GLN A 8 -10.64 -13.15 8.01
N ILE A 9 -9.69 -12.29 7.64
CA ILE A 9 -8.66 -12.62 6.63
C ILE A 9 -7.85 -13.85 7.07
N GLU A 10 -7.52 -13.94 8.35
CA GLU A 10 -6.80 -15.09 8.92
C GLU A 10 -7.70 -16.31 9.14
N GLU A 11 -8.91 -16.15 9.70
CA GLU A 11 -9.90 -17.24 9.85
C GLU A 11 -10.30 -17.87 8.51
N LEU A 12 -10.24 -17.07 7.44
CA LEU A 12 -10.54 -17.47 6.08
C LEU A 12 -9.30 -18.07 5.36
N GLY A 13 -8.11 -18.07 5.98
CA GLY A 13 -6.89 -18.64 5.40
C GLY A 13 -6.35 -17.86 4.19
N LEU A 14 -6.55 -16.54 4.19
CA LEU A 14 -6.02 -15.66 3.16
C LEU A 14 -4.54 -15.30 3.44
N PRO A 15 -3.71 -15.08 2.41
CA PRO A 15 -2.28 -14.82 2.59
C PRO A 15 -2.01 -13.35 2.98
N ALA A 16 -2.28 -13.01 4.24
CA ALA A 16 -2.20 -11.63 4.75
C ALA A 16 -0.82 -10.97 4.55
N GLU A 17 0.28 -11.72 4.73
CA GLU A 17 1.63 -11.20 4.46
C GLU A 17 1.83 -10.85 2.98
N GLU A 18 1.33 -11.69 2.07
CA GLU A 18 1.42 -11.45 0.64
C GLU A 18 0.61 -10.22 0.22
N TYR A 19 -0.54 -10.01 0.85
CA TYR A 19 -1.34 -8.80 0.69
C TYR A 19 -0.59 -7.56 1.17
N ALA A 20 0.03 -7.62 2.36
CA ALA A 20 0.85 -6.52 2.88
C ALA A 20 2.00 -6.16 1.93
N ILE A 21 2.66 -7.17 1.34
CA ILE A 21 3.71 -6.96 0.31
C ILE A 21 3.13 -6.26 -0.93
N ALA A 22 1.97 -6.70 -1.42
CA ALA A 22 1.36 -6.12 -2.61
C ALA A 22 0.89 -4.67 -2.38
N MET A 23 0.29 -4.38 -1.22
CA MET A 23 -0.08 -3.02 -0.81
C MET A 23 1.15 -2.11 -0.71
N ALA A 24 2.25 -2.61 -0.12
CA ALA A 24 3.50 -1.88 0.00
C ALA A 24 4.10 -1.52 -1.37
N ASP A 25 4.14 -2.48 -2.30
CA ASP A 25 4.62 -2.25 -3.67
C ASP A 25 3.78 -1.21 -4.40
N ALA A 26 2.46 -1.29 -4.27
CA ALA A 26 1.57 -0.36 -4.94
C ALA A 26 1.64 1.06 -4.38
N LEU A 27 1.68 1.22 -3.05
CA LEU A 27 1.82 2.54 -2.44
C LEU A 27 3.19 3.15 -2.76
N ALA A 28 4.27 2.37 -2.72
CA ALA A 28 5.58 2.84 -3.16
C ALA A 28 5.55 3.28 -4.63
N PHE A 29 4.87 2.53 -5.50
CA PHE A 29 4.67 2.95 -6.88
C PHE A 29 3.93 4.28 -6.96
N LEU A 30 2.76 4.42 -6.33
CA LEU A 30 1.93 5.64 -6.37
C LEU A 30 2.66 6.88 -5.83
N HIS A 31 3.34 6.76 -4.69
CA HIS A 31 4.05 7.88 -4.08
C HIS A 31 5.21 8.36 -4.93
N TRP A 32 5.93 7.48 -5.62
CA TRP A 32 7.25 7.83 -6.15
C TRP A 32 7.34 7.87 -7.68
N ALA A 33 6.54 7.08 -8.40
CA ALA A 33 6.57 7.06 -9.86
C ALA A 33 5.64 8.13 -10.48
N PRO A 34 4.31 8.11 -10.24
CA PRO A 34 3.42 9.19 -10.68
C PRO A 34 3.36 10.35 -9.68
N LYS A 35 4.00 10.23 -8.50
CA LYS A 35 4.08 11.29 -7.48
C LYS A 35 2.70 11.73 -7.02
N VAL A 36 1.88 10.79 -6.55
CA VAL A 36 0.55 11.06 -5.99
C VAL A 36 0.43 10.56 -4.56
N ASP A 37 -0.39 11.22 -3.74
CA ASP A 37 -0.49 10.96 -2.30
C ASP A 37 -1.26 9.68 -1.91
N ALA A 38 -1.90 9.04 -2.89
CA ALA A 38 -2.75 7.86 -2.70
C ALA A 38 -3.91 8.10 -1.70
N ASN A 39 -4.45 9.31 -1.64
CA ASN A 39 -5.58 9.63 -0.78
C ASN A 39 -6.87 8.94 -1.25
N ASP A 40 -7.53 8.27 -0.31
CA ASP A 40 -8.80 7.54 -0.45
C ASP A 40 -8.76 6.31 -1.38
N VAL A 41 -7.57 5.78 -1.71
CA VAL A 41 -7.50 4.58 -2.55
C VAL A 41 -7.97 3.33 -1.81
N GLU A 42 -8.84 2.55 -2.45
CA GLU A 42 -9.41 1.31 -1.89
C GLU A 42 -8.70 0.07 -2.45
N PHE A 43 -8.30 -0.85 -1.57
CA PHE A 43 -7.77 -2.16 -1.97
C PHE A 43 -8.87 -3.22 -1.89
N VAL A 44 -9.17 -3.86 -3.02
CA VAL A 44 -10.23 -4.88 -3.11
C VAL A 44 -9.70 -6.21 -3.63
N ILE A 45 -10.21 -7.31 -3.07
CA ILE A 45 -9.88 -8.67 -3.50
C ILE A 45 -11.02 -9.19 -4.36
N THR A 46 -10.72 -9.59 -5.60
CA THR A 46 -11.71 -10.16 -6.52
C THR A 46 -11.08 -11.23 -7.42
N ARG A 47 -11.89 -11.85 -8.28
CA ARG A 47 -11.39 -12.84 -9.23
C ARG A 47 -10.33 -12.24 -10.14
N PRO A 48 -9.33 -13.03 -10.58
CA PRO A 48 -8.37 -12.58 -11.56
C PRO A 48 -9.09 -12.23 -12.85
N HIS A 49 -8.61 -11.22 -13.58
CA HIS A 49 -9.12 -10.99 -14.91
C HIS A 49 -8.70 -12.16 -15.82
N PRO A 50 -9.57 -12.71 -16.69
CA PRO A 50 -9.14 -13.72 -17.65
C PRO A 50 -7.95 -13.18 -18.45
N PRO A 51 -6.92 -14.01 -18.71
CA PRO A 51 -5.79 -13.55 -19.50
C PRO A 51 -6.30 -13.10 -20.86
N ASN A 52 -6.14 -11.80 -21.14
CA ASN A 52 -6.46 -11.25 -22.44
C ASN A 52 -5.52 -11.94 -23.44
N GLN A 53 -6.06 -12.74 -24.37
CA GLN A 53 -5.31 -13.59 -25.31
C GLN A 53 -4.38 -12.81 -26.28
N SER A 54 -4.21 -11.49 -26.06
CA SER A 54 -3.48 -10.56 -26.93
C SER A 54 -2.22 -9.98 -26.29
N ARG A 55 -1.78 -10.44 -25.11
CA ARG A 55 -0.46 -10.05 -24.57
C ARG A 55 0.65 -10.74 -25.35
N SER A 56 1.31 -9.99 -26.22
CA SER A 56 2.52 -10.42 -26.93
C SER A 56 3.63 -10.75 -25.92
N ALA A 57 4.47 -11.75 -26.23
CA ALA A 57 5.61 -12.15 -25.39
C ALA A 57 6.61 -11.00 -25.09
N LEU A 58 6.50 -9.86 -25.79
CA LEU A 58 7.29 -8.65 -25.55
C LEU A 58 6.80 -7.80 -24.36
N ASP A 59 5.56 -8.00 -23.89
CA ASP A 59 4.97 -7.29 -22.75
C ASP A 59 5.28 -7.96 -21.40
N SER A 60 6.27 -8.85 -21.36
CA SER A 60 6.70 -9.62 -20.18
C SER A 60 7.39 -8.77 -19.09
N ARG A 61 7.09 -7.46 -19.02
CA ARG A 61 7.34 -6.72 -17.78
C ARG A 61 6.29 -7.22 -16.79
N PRO A 62 6.67 -7.71 -15.60
CA PRO A 62 5.70 -8.01 -14.56
C PRO A 62 4.97 -6.70 -14.24
N GLY A 63 3.78 -6.54 -14.82
CA GLY A 63 2.89 -5.45 -14.47
C GLY A 63 2.58 -5.62 -13.00
N ILE A 64 2.84 -4.60 -12.19
CA ILE A 64 2.56 -4.56 -10.74
C ILE A 64 1.12 -5.02 -10.42
N GLY A 65 0.19 -4.96 -11.38
CA GLY A 65 -1.21 -5.35 -11.22
C GLY A 65 -1.61 -6.78 -11.61
N SER A 66 -0.68 -7.74 -11.77
CA SER A 66 -1.04 -9.15 -12.09
C SER A 66 -0.49 -10.15 -11.08
N ARG A 67 -0.40 -9.78 -9.80
CA ARG A 67 -0.16 -10.76 -8.74
C ARG A 67 -1.44 -11.55 -8.50
N GLU A 68 -1.40 -12.81 -8.89
CA GLU A 68 -2.41 -13.78 -8.52
C GLU A 68 -2.04 -14.39 -7.17
N PHE A 69 -3.04 -14.53 -6.31
CA PHE A 69 -2.93 -15.13 -4.99
C PHE A 69 -3.77 -16.41 -4.97
N THR A 70 -3.30 -17.41 -4.24
CA THR A 70 -4.04 -18.67 -4.05
C THR A 70 -4.32 -18.88 -2.58
N SER A 71 -5.57 -19.18 -2.22
CA SER A 71 -5.99 -19.48 -0.85
C SER A 71 -7.10 -20.53 -0.82
N ALA A 72 -7.71 -20.75 0.33
CA ALA A 72 -8.89 -21.61 0.49
C ALA A 72 -10.08 -21.23 -0.42
N PHE A 73 -10.14 -19.99 -0.95
CA PHE A 73 -11.17 -19.55 -1.91
C PHE A 73 -10.76 -19.68 -3.38
N GLY A 74 -9.61 -20.31 -3.64
CA GLY A 74 -9.04 -20.43 -4.97
C GLY A 74 -8.25 -19.20 -5.43
N LEU A 75 -8.08 -19.08 -6.74
CA LEU A 75 -7.29 -18.04 -7.38
C LEU A 75 -8.02 -16.68 -7.33
N HIS A 76 -7.33 -15.63 -6.88
CA HIS A 76 -7.84 -14.27 -6.79
C HIS A 76 -6.73 -13.23 -7.00
N ALA A 77 -7.12 -11.97 -7.16
CA ALA A 77 -6.22 -10.84 -7.37
C ALA A 77 -6.62 -9.66 -6.49
N MET A 78 -5.64 -8.81 -6.17
CA MET A 78 -5.85 -7.55 -5.48
C MET A 78 -5.88 -6.41 -6.49
N TRP A 79 -6.88 -5.54 -6.36
CA TRP A 79 -7.09 -4.38 -7.19
C TRP A 79 -7.07 -3.12 -6.34
N ILE A 80 -6.72 -2.00 -6.96
CA ILE A 80 -6.74 -0.67 -6.34
C ILE A 80 -7.71 0.18 -7.12
N LEU A 81 -8.66 0.78 -6.41
CA LEU A 81 -9.74 1.59 -6.97
C LEU A 81 -9.73 2.98 -6.34
N ASP A 82 -10.64 3.83 -6.82
CA ASP A 82 -11.01 5.12 -6.22
C ASP A 82 -9.83 6.11 -6.09
N PHE A 83 -9.32 6.53 -7.25
CA PHE A 83 -8.24 7.51 -7.37
C PHE A 83 -8.73 8.98 -7.45
N ASP A 84 -10.03 9.23 -7.31
CA ASP A 84 -10.63 10.56 -7.52
C ASP A 84 -10.21 11.59 -6.44
N CYS A 85 -9.82 11.12 -5.26
CA CYS A 85 -9.31 11.95 -4.18
C CYS A 85 -7.78 12.13 -4.19
N CYS A 86 -7.05 11.43 -5.07
CA CYS A 86 -5.60 11.53 -5.17
C CYS A 86 -5.16 12.92 -5.64
N ARG A 87 -4.08 13.41 -5.05
CA ARG A 87 -3.46 14.69 -5.39
C ARG A 87 -1.98 14.49 -5.70
N GLU A 88 -1.42 15.45 -6.44
CA GLU A 88 0.02 15.52 -6.65
C GLU A 88 0.75 15.59 -5.30
N LEU A 89 1.85 14.86 -5.21
CA LEU A 89 2.69 14.73 -4.04
C LEU A 89 4.00 15.49 -4.29
N SER A 90 4.25 16.55 -3.52
CA SER A 90 5.54 17.23 -3.58
C SER A 90 6.65 16.34 -3.02
N MET A 91 7.86 16.42 -3.58
CA MET A 91 9.01 15.62 -3.14
C MET A 91 9.78 16.34 -2.02
N ASP A 92 9.04 16.76 -0.99
CA ASP A 92 9.55 17.49 0.18
C ASP A 92 8.74 17.17 1.44
N GLU A 93 9.03 17.87 2.55
CA GLU A 93 8.33 17.68 3.83
C GLU A 93 6.81 17.92 3.75
N SER A 94 6.35 18.82 2.87
CA SER A 94 4.92 19.05 2.70
C SER A 94 4.23 17.83 2.09
N GLY A 95 4.89 17.18 1.13
CA GLY A 95 4.39 15.95 0.54
C GLY A 95 4.40 14.81 1.55
N ILE A 96 5.46 14.69 2.36
CA ILE A 96 5.51 13.69 3.45
C ILE A 96 4.32 13.84 4.41
N GLU A 97 4.05 15.07 4.83
CA GLU A 97 2.93 15.40 5.71
C GLU A 97 1.59 15.03 5.06
N GLN A 98 1.42 15.33 3.77
CA GLN A 98 0.22 15.01 3.00
C GLN A 98 0.02 13.49 2.87
N ALA A 99 1.03 12.75 2.40
CA ALA A 99 0.96 11.29 2.25
C ALA A 99 0.71 10.58 3.59
N ALA A 100 1.30 11.07 4.68
CA ALA A 100 1.05 10.51 6.01
C ALA A 100 -0.41 10.75 6.48
N LYS A 101 -1.02 11.89 6.13
CA LYS A 101 -2.45 12.14 6.39
C LYS A 101 -3.33 11.20 5.57
N SER A 102 -3.03 11.07 4.28
CA SER A 102 -3.73 10.15 3.38
C SER A 102 -3.66 8.72 3.91
N PHE A 103 -2.50 8.26 4.35
CA PHE A 103 -2.33 6.92 4.94
C PHE A 103 -3.28 6.65 6.12
N TRP A 104 -3.47 7.61 7.01
CA TRP A 104 -4.36 7.45 8.17
C TRP A 104 -5.85 7.60 7.85
N ARG A 105 -6.17 8.40 6.82
CA ARG A 105 -7.54 8.56 6.30
C ARG A 105 -8.01 7.34 5.54
N ASN A 106 -7.13 6.71 4.77
CA ASN A 106 -7.45 5.49 4.03
C ASN A 106 -7.92 4.38 4.98
N ASP A 107 -8.62 3.40 4.42
CA ASP A 107 -9.27 2.34 5.18
C ASP A 107 -8.40 1.71 6.27
N PRO A 108 -8.99 1.30 7.41
CA PRO A 108 -8.27 0.77 8.57
C PRO A 108 -7.53 -0.55 8.28
N TYR A 109 -7.77 -1.16 7.13
CA TYR A 109 -7.18 -2.44 6.72
C TYR A 109 -5.74 -2.35 6.22
N TYR A 110 -5.17 -1.15 6.18
CA TYR A 110 -3.76 -0.98 5.90
C TYR A 110 -2.96 -1.60 7.05
N PRO A 111 -1.86 -2.34 6.79
CA PRO A 111 -0.93 -2.70 7.85
C PRO A 111 -0.48 -1.41 8.56
N ARG A 112 -0.81 -1.27 9.85
CA ARG A 112 -0.61 -0.04 10.63
C ARG A 112 0.38 -0.28 11.76
N PRO A 113 1.26 0.68 12.08
CA PRO A 113 2.19 0.54 13.19
C PRO A 113 1.47 0.46 14.54
N GLY A 114 2.07 -0.25 15.49
CA GLY A 114 1.76 -0.07 16.90
C GLY A 114 0.50 -0.78 17.41
N SER A 115 0.02 -1.78 16.67
CA SER A 115 -0.96 -2.74 17.20
C SER A 115 -0.39 -3.48 18.41
N SER A 116 -1.26 -3.89 19.33
CA SER A 116 -0.92 -4.78 20.44
C SER A 116 -0.91 -6.26 20.04
N SER A 117 -1.45 -6.59 18.86
CA SER A 117 -1.43 -7.93 18.29
C SER A 117 -0.07 -8.23 17.68
N ALA A 118 0.52 -9.39 17.98
CA ALA A 118 1.80 -9.81 17.41
C ALA A 118 1.71 -9.98 15.88
N GLN A 119 0.55 -10.43 15.41
CA GLN A 119 0.25 -10.62 13.99
C GLN A 119 0.24 -9.29 13.24
N ASP A 120 -0.48 -8.30 13.76
CA ASP A 120 -0.52 -6.97 13.14
C ASP A 120 0.87 -6.29 13.19
N GLN A 121 1.65 -6.53 14.24
CA GLN A 121 3.03 -6.06 14.32
C GLN A 121 3.89 -6.68 13.21
N GLU A 122 3.72 -7.96 12.94
CA GLU A 122 4.41 -8.65 11.84
C GLU A 122 3.95 -8.12 10.47
N LEU A 123 2.65 -7.95 10.26
CA LEU A 123 2.13 -7.39 9.00
C LEU A 123 2.66 -5.97 8.75
N TRP A 124 2.73 -5.13 9.79
CA TRP A 124 3.38 -3.83 9.68
C TRP A 124 4.88 -3.96 9.38
N HIS A 125 5.58 -4.91 10.00
CA HIS A 125 7.00 -5.14 9.73
C HIS A 125 7.24 -5.53 8.27
N VAL A 126 6.46 -6.48 7.75
CA VAL A 126 6.49 -6.93 6.35
C VAL A 126 6.20 -5.77 5.40
N PHE A 127 5.10 -5.05 5.63
CA PHE A 127 4.72 -3.88 4.84
C PHE A 127 5.83 -2.84 4.81
N LYS A 128 6.31 -2.41 5.98
CA LYS A 128 7.34 -1.36 6.11
C LYS A 128 8.62 -1.76 5.39
N THR A 129 9.07 -2.99 5.60
CA THR A 129 10.30 -3.52 4.99
C THR A 129 10.17 -3.55 3.47
N ARG A 130 9.03 -4.03 2.96
CA ARG A 130 8.77 -4.07 1.52
C ARG A 130 8.65 -2.68 0.91
N PHE A 131 7.90 -1.78 1.56
CA PHE A 131 7.67 -0.41 1.09
C PHE A 131 9.00 0.33 0.92
N LEU A 132 9.87 0.29 1.93
CA LEU A 132 11.17 0.94 1.89
C LEU A 132 12.06 0.35 0.78
N HIS A 133 12.07 -0.97 0.64
CA HIS A 133 12.83 -1.65 -0.43
C HIS A 133 12.32 -1.24 -1.82
N ALA A 134 11.02 -1.32 -2.08
CA ALA A 134 10.41 -0.95 -3.36
C ALA A 134 10.65 0.54 -3.68
N SER A 135 10.50 1.41 -2.69
CA SER A 135 10.77 2.85 -2.83
C SER A 135 12.22 3.13 -3.20
N GLY A 136 13.17 2.43 -2.58
CA GLY A 136 14.60 2.54 -2.90
C GLY A 136 14.93 2.13 -4.34
N LEU A 137 14.22 1.13 -4.89
CA LEU A 137 14.38 0.75 -6.30
C LEU A 137 13.83 1.81 -7.26
N ILE A 138 12.69 2.42 -6.93
CA ILE A 138 12.04 3.44 -7.78
C ILE A 138 12.88 4.73 -7.78
N LEU A 139 13.34 5.17 -6.60
CA LEU A 139 14.07 6.43 -6.42
C LEU A 139 15.59 6.30 -6.62
N LYS A 140 16.09 5.17 -7.14
CA LYS A 140 17.54 4.87 -7.17
C LYS A 140 18.39 5.92 -7.91
N GLU A 141 17.81 6.63 -8.89
CA GLU A 141 18.48 7.64 -9.74
C GLU A 141 18.16 9.08 -9.31
N GLU A 142 17.34 9.27 -8.28
CA GLU A 142 16.95 10.57 -7.76
C GLU A 142 18.01 11.13 -6.78
N ASP A 143 17.95 12.43 -6.52
CA ASP A 143 18.84 13.09 -5.58
C ASP A 143 18.69 12.53 -4.16
N GLU A 144 19.78 12.61 -3.38
CA GLU A 144 19.84 12.06 -2.03
C GLU A 144 18.71 12.59 -1.12
N ALA A 145 18.33 13.86 -1.28
CA ALA A 145 17.22 14.45 -0.53
C ALA A 145 15.89 13.71 -0.78
N VAL A 146 15.61 13.35 -2.04
CA VAL A 146 14.40 12.62 -2.44
C VAL A 146 14.48 11.17 -2.00
N ARG A 147 15.66 10.54 -2.10
CA ARG A 147 15.88 9.14 -1.67
C ARG A 147 15.64 8.89 -0.18
N GLN A 148 15.71 9.93 0.65
CA GLN A 148 15.43 9.84 2.08
C GLN A 148 13.94 9.95 2.42
N LEU A 149 13.09 10.41 1.49
CA LEU A 149 11.66 10.63 1.70
C LEU A 149 10.88 9.38 2.16
N PRO A 150 11.13 8.16 1.63
CA PRO A 150 10.40 6.97 2.09
C PRO A 150 10.61 6.68 3.58
N GLY A 151 11.84 6.86 4.07
CA GLY A 151 12.15 6.72 5.50
C GLY A 151 11.47 7.78 6.35
N ARG A 152 11.42 9.02 5.86
CA ARG A 152 10.71 10.13 6.52
C ARG A 152 9.20 9.90 6.56
N LEU A 153 8.61 9.37 5.50
CA LEU A 153 7.19 9.01 5.46
C LEU A 153 6.86 7.97 6.52
N VAL A 154 7.63 6.88 6.58
CA VAL A 154 7.44 5.82 7.59
C VAL A 154 7.58 6.38 9.01
N ALA A 155 8.60 7.22 9.27
CA ALA A 155 8.78 7.86 10.57
C ALA A 155 7.58 8.75 10.92
N ARG A 156 7.12 9.58 9.96
CA ARG A 156 5.99 10.47 10.16
C ARG A 156 4.70 9.71 10.45
N ILE A 157 4.42 8.62 9.75
CA ILE A 157 3.26 7.76 10.01
C ILE A 157 3.30 7.22 11.45
N ILE A 158 4.46 6.77 11.92
CA ILE A 158 4.62 6.27 13.30
C ILE A 158 4.39 7.38 14.33
N GLU A 159 4.93 8.58 14.08
CA GLU A 159 4.81 9.75 14.98
C GLU A 159 3.37 10.26 15.08
N THR A 160 2.59 10.19 14.00
CA THR A 160 1.21 10.72 13.93
C THR A 160 0.15 9.70 14.28
N ARG A 161 0.57 8.53 14.75
CA ARG A 161 -0.33 7.51 15.26
C ARG A 161 -1.16 8.07 16.42
N GLY A 162 -2.48 7.86 16.34
CA GLY A 162 -3.41 8.29 17.39
C GLY A 162 -3.78 9.78 17.35
N THR A 163 -3.07 10.60 16.56
CA THR A 163 -3.43 12.02 16.35
C THR A 163 -4.29 12.20 15.11
N TRP A 164 -4.04 11.43 14.05
CA TRP A 164 -4.79 11.51 12.78
C TRP A 164 -5.71 10.31 12.51
N THR A 165 -5.87 9.43 13.49
CA THR A 165 -6.76 8.26 13.42
C THR A 165 -8.24 8.60 13.57
N ASN A 166 -8.56 9.80 14.07
CA ASN A 166 -9.91 10.32 14.13
C ASN A 166 -10.01 11.41 13.05
N GLY A 167 -11.03 11.35 12.20
CA GLY A 167 -11.34 12.36 11.16
C GLY A 167 -11.72 13.75 11.71
N LEU A 168 -11.10 14.15 12.82
CA LEU A 168 -11.16 15.45 13.45
C LEU A 168 -9.70 15.91 13.62
N GLY A 169 -9.11 16.35 12.52
CA GLY A 169 -8.10 17.41 12.61
C GLY A 169 -8.81 18.72 13.01
N PRO A 170 -8.08 19.67 13.64
CA PRO A 170 -8.64 20.96 14.04
C PRO A 170 -9.32 21.73 12.90
#